data_AF-A0A0A9X6L5-F1
#
_entry.id   AF-A0A0A9X6L5-F1
#
_cell.length_a   1.000
_cell.length_b   1.000
_cell.length_c   1.000
_cell.angle_alpha   90.00
_cell.angle_beta   90.00
_cell.angle_gamma   90.00
#
_symmetry.space_group_name_H-M   'P 1'
#
loop_
_entity.id
_entity.type
_entity.pdbx_description
1 polymer ?
#
loop_
_entity_poly.entity_id
_entity_poly.type
_entity_poly.pdbx_seq_one_letter_code
_entity_poly.pdbx_strand_id
1 'polypeptide(L)'
;ISLSTSLLGMKLVKILVRYFPPGLGLEYIQNGETKNKMVDLFQLMESTDIVALADQLMKKERLLTKGTRPYLLLTLSRLRSKLKDDVRHKFYHHRTMEHILPITNVRFNKDGTKCLTGSFDRTCKIWNTTSGNLSTTLEGHTGVVFDITFNYPFDDRIIS
;
A
#
# COMPACT_ATOMS: atom_id res chain seq x y z
N ILE A 1 12.54 -40.30 24.93
CA ILE A 1 12.26 -38.88 25.27
C ILE A 1 11.99 -38.18 23.95
N SER A 2 10.73 -37.87 23.68
CA SER A 2 10.22 -37.38 22.40
C SER A 2 10.72 -35.95 22.13
N LEU A 3 11.56 -35.78 21.12
CA LEU A 3 11.75 -34.49 20.47
C LEU A 3 10.45 -34.16 19.72
N SER A 4 9.55 -33.43 20.39
CA SER A 4 8.41 -32.83 19.70
C SER A 4 8.96 -31.76 18.76
N THR A 5 8.93 -32.08 17.48
CA THR A 5 9.08 -31.13 16.38
C THR A 5 7.93 -30.11 16.48
N SER A 6 8.13 -29.05 17.26
CA SER A 6 7.31 -27.82 17.21
C SER A 6 7.65 -27.04 15.93
N LEU A 7 7.59 -27.72 14.79
CA LEU A 7 7.70 -27.11 13.49
C LEU A 7 6.38 -26.41 13.20
N LEU A 8 6.46 -25.07 13.08
CA LEU A 8 5.47 -24.12 12.57
C LEU A 8 4.59 -23.40 13.61
N GLY A 9 5.23 -22.73 14.57
CA GLY A 9 4.64 -21.66 15.39
C GLY A 9 4.30 -20.40 14.59
N MET A 10 3.45 -20.53 13.56
CA MET A 10 2.86 -19.41 12.83
C MET A 10 1.42 -19.18 13.27
N LYS A 11 1.13 -17.97 13.74
CA LYS A 11 -0.22 -17.58 14.15
C LYS A 11 -0.68 -16.38 13.34
N LEU A 12 -1.74 -16.55 12.56
CA LEU A 12 -2.37 -15.43 11.85
C LEU A 12 -2.94 -14.43 12.87
N VAL A 13 -2.65 -13.16 12.65
CA VAL A 13 -3.10 -12.02 13.47
C VAL A 13 -4.24 -11.31 12.76
N LYS A 14 -4.04 -10.92 11.49
CA LYS A 14 -5.02 -10.15 10.70
C LYS A 14 -5.01 -10.55 9.22
N ILE A 15 -6.17 -10.37 8.58
CA ILE A 15 -6.32 -10.37 7.13
C ILE A 15 -6.58 -8.92 6.71
N LEU A 16 -5.70 -8.38 5.90
CA LEU A 16 -5.74 -7.02 5.37
C LEU A 16 -6.25 -7.05 3.93
N VAL A 17 -7.04 -6.04 3.57
CA VAL A 17 -7.51 -5.84 2.20
C VAL A 17 -6.42 -5.13 1.40
N ARG A 18 -6.05 -5.64 0.21
CA ARG A 18 -5.31 -4.87 -0.81
C ARG A 18 -6.20 -4.71 -2.03
N TYR A 19 -6.62 -3.50 -2.33
CA TYR A 19 -7.52 -3.23 -3.46
C TYR A 19 -6.81 -3.26 -4.82
N PHE A 20 -5.55 -2.80 -4.90
CA PHE A 20 -4.84 -2.64 -6.15
C PHE A 20 -3.42 -3.24 -6.10
N PRO A 21 -3.11 -4.27 -6.92
CA PRO A 21 -4.08 -5.18 -7.52
C PRO A 21 -4.85 -5.95 -6.42
N PRO A 22 -6.07 -6.47 -6.68
CA PRO A 22 -6.84 -7.17 -5.66
C PRO A 22 -6.04 -8.29 -4.99
N GLY A 23 -6.10 -8.35 -3.67
CA GLY A 23 -5.33 -9.32 -2.90
C GLY A 23 -5.57 -9.22 -1.40
N LEU A 24 -4.93 -10.15 -0.68
CA LEU A 24 -4.99 -10.24 0.77
C LEU A 24 -3.58 -10.05 1.34
N GLY A 25 -3.46 -9.24 2.37
CA GLY A 25 -2.28 -9.21 3.24
C GLY A 25 -2.53 -10.08 4.46
N LEU A 26 -1.73 -11.12 4.66
CA LEU A 26 -1.80 -11.99 5.82
C LEU A 26 -0.72 -11.57 6.80
N GLU A 27 -1.11 -10.93 7.90
CA GLU A 27 -0.22 -10.58 9.00
C GLU A 27 -0.20 -11.73 9.99
N TYR A 28 0.99 -12.26 10.29
CA TYR A 28 1.16 -13.41 11.18
C TYR A 28 2.41 -13.26 12.03
N ILE A 29 2.39 -13.87 13.22
CA ILE A 29 3.56 -13.96 14.09
C ILE A 29 4.29 -15.26 13.79
N GLN A 30 5.60 -15.19 13.60
CA GLN A 30 6.49 -16.34 13.52
C GLN A 30 7.74 -16.05 14.34
N ASN A 31 8.06 -16.93 15.29
CA ASN A 31 9.25 -16.79 16.16
C ASN A 31 9.31 -15.44 16.92
N GLY A 32 8.15 -14.92 17.33
CA GLY A 32 8.06 -13.63 18.03
C GLY A 32 8.06 -12.39 17.13
N GLU A 33 8.31 -12.55 15.83
CA GLU A 33 8.31 -11.45 14.87
C GLU A 33 7.00 -11.41 14.08
N THR A 34 6.48 -10.19 13.87
CA THR A 34 5.37 -9.96 12.94
C THR A 34 5.87 -9.98 11.51
N LYS A 35 5.27 -10.84 10.69
CA LYS A 35 5.55 -10.98 9.26
C LYS A 35 4.28 -10.80 8.45
N ASN A 36 4.46 -10.43 7.19
CA ASN A 36 3.38 -10.26 6.23
C ASN A 36 3.58 -11.17 5.03
N LYS A 37 2.51 -11.81 4.57
CA LYS A 37 2.47 -12.58 3.32
C LYS A 37 1.35 -12.05 2.44
N MET A 38 1.68 -11.74 1.19
CA MET A 38 0.69 -11.29 0.21
C MET A 38 0.14 -12.49 -0.55
N VAL A 39 -1.18 -12.50 -0.76
CA VAL A 39 -1.88 -13.44 -1.62
C VAL A 39 -2.58 -12.65 -2.71
N ASP A 40 -2.09 -12.80 -3.94
CA ASP A 40 -2.65 -12.10 -5.09
C ASP A 40 -3.94 -12.75 -5.57
N LEU A 41 -4.94 -11.92 -5.90
CA LEU A 41 -6.24 -12.35 -6.40
C LEU A 41 -6.49 -11.70 -7.77
N PHE A 42 -5.54 -11.83 -8.69
CA PHE A 42 -5.59 -11.21 -10.02
C PHE A 42 -6.83 -11.60 -10.86
N GLN A 43 -7.40 -12.77 -10.57
CA GLN A 43 -8.58 -13.31 -11.25
C GLN A 43 -9.90 -12.99 -10.52
N LEU A 44 -9.87 -12.17 -9.46
CA LEU A 44 -11.09 -11.78 -8.76
C LEU A 44 -11.94 -10.88 -9.66
N MET A 45 -13.17 -11.31 -9.92
CA MET A 45 -14.17 -10.60 -10.70
C MET A 45 -15.42 -10.36 -9.85
N GLU A 46 -16.32 -9.50 -10.33
CA GLU A 46 -17.62 -9.28 -9.68
C GLU A 46 -18.44 -10.57 -9.57
N SER A 47 -18.36 -11.43 -10.58
CA SER A 47 -19.09 -12.70 -10.67
C SER A 47 -18.45 -13.84 -9.86
N THR A 48 -17.28 -13.64 -9.27
CA THR A 48 -16.57 -14.72 -8.57
C THR A 48 -17.36 -15.22 -7.36
N ASP A 49 -17.50 -16.54 -7.26
CA ASP A 49 -17.97 -17.22 -6.06
C ASP A 49 -16.89 -17.14 -4.97
N ILE A 50 -17.12 -16.24 -4.01
CA ILE A 50 -16.21 -15.98 -2.90
C ILE A 50 -16.14 -17.13 -1.89
N VAL A 51 -17.16 -17.99 -1.81
CA VAL A 51 -17.17 -19.15 -0.90
C VAL A 51 -16.25 -20.23 -1.47
N ALA A 52 -16.42 -20.56 -2.74
CA ALA A 52 -15.54 -21.50 -3.44
C ALA A 52 -14.09 -21.01 -3.46
N LEU A 53 -13.87 -19.72 -3.71
CA LEU A 53 -12.55 -19.10 -3.64
C LEU A 53 -11.95 -19.19 -2.24
N ALA A 54 -12.72 -18.90 -1.18
CA ALA A 54 -12.25 -19.03 0.20
C ALA A 54 -11.82 -20.46 0.52
N ASP A 55 -12.60 -21.46 0.12
CA ASP A 55 -12.26 -22.87 0.33
C ASP A 55 -10.99 -23.28 -0.43
N GLN A 56 -10.79 -22.78 -1.66
CA GLN A 56 -9.55 -22.98 -2.41
C GLN A 56 -8.35 -22.33 -1.71
N LEU A 57 -8.50 -21.10 -1.22
CA LEU A 57 -7.43 -20.39 -0.52
C LEU A 57 -7.06 -21.10 0.78
N MET A 58 -8.04 -21.56 1.56
CA MET A 58 -7.81 -22.31 2.80
C MET A 58 -7.10 -23.64 2.56
N LYS A 59 -7.31 -24.29 1.40
CA LYS A 59 -6.56 -25.49 1.01
C LYS A 59 -5.10 -25.18 0.65
N LYS A 60 -4.84 -24.02 0.02
CA LYS A 60 -3.51 -23.63 -0.46
C LYS A 60 -2.66 -22.92 0.59
N GLU A 61 -3.29 -22.24 1.54
CA GLU A 61 -2.63 -21.35 2.50
C GLU A 61 -2.85 -21.83 3.93
N ARG A 62 -1.80 -22.41 4.54
CA ARG A 62 -1.85 -22.95 5.90
C ARG A 62 -2.10 -21.92 6.99
N LEU A 63 -1.86 -20.63 6.72
CA LEU A 63 -2.19 -19.55 7.66
C LEU A 63 -3.71 -19.35 7.82
N LEU A 64 -4.51 -19.80 6.83
CA LEU A 64 -5.95 -19.69 6.85
C LEU A 64 -6.56 -20.95 7.48
N THR A 65 -7.14 -20.79 8.66
CA THR A 65 -7.73 -21.89 9.44
C THR A 65 -9.25 -21.79 9.45
N LYS A 66 -9.94 -22.81 9.99
CA LYS A 66 -11.41 -22.78 10.15
C LYS A 66 -11.87 -21.55 10.95
N GLY A 67 -11.11 -21.13 11.96
CA GLY A 67 -11.44 -19.95 12.78
C GLY A 67 -11.32 -18.62 12.03
N THR A 68 -10.52 -18.55 10.96
CA THR A 68 -10.32 -17.32 10.18
C THR A 68 -11.28 -17.21 8.99
N ARG A 69 -12.05 -18.27 8.69
CA ARG A 69 -12.96 -18.35 7.54
C ARG A 69 -13.97 -17.20 7.48
N PRO A 70 -14.65 -16.80 8.57
CA PRO A 70 -15.61 -15.68 8.52
C PRO A 70 -14.94 -14.36 8.10
N TYR A 71 -13.74 -14.08 8.63
CA TYR A 71 -12.96 -12.88 8.30
C TYR A 71 -12.46 -12.90 6.85
N LEU A 72 -12.07 -14.07 6.35
CA LEU A 72 -11.68 -14.26 4.95
C LEU A 72 -12.85 -13.95 4.01
N LEU A 73 -14.03 -14.51 4.28
CA LEU A 73 -15.24 -14.27 3.48
C LEU A 73 -15.65 -12.79 3.51
N LEU A 74 -15.58 -12.14 4.68
CA LEU A 74 -15.84 -10.71 4.80
C LEU A 74 -14.87 -9.89 3.95
N THR A 75 -13.58 -10.23 3.99
CA THR A 75 -12.53 -9.55 3.22
C THR A 75 -12.74 -9.73 1.71
N LEU A 76 -13.03 -10.96 1.26
CA LEU A 76 -13.33 -11.24 -0.15
C LEU A 76 -14.60 -10.53 -0.62
N SER A 77 -15.63 -10.46 0.23
CA SER A 77 -16.86 -9.72 -0.06
C SER A 77 -16.58 -8.23 -0.26
N ARG A 78 -15.74 -7.63 0.59
CA ARG A 78 -15.33 -6.22 0.47
C ARG A 78 -14.56 -5.95 -0.82
N LEU A 79 -13.61 -6.81 -1.16
CA LEU A 79 -12.85 -6.70 -2.41
C LEU A 79 -13.79 -6.77 -3.62
N ARG A 80 -14.67 -7.78 -3.66
CA ARG A 80 -15.65 -7.95 -4.75
C ARG A 80 -16.62 -6.78 -4.85
N SER A 81 -17.10 -6.26 -3.71
CA SER A 81 -17.97 -5.08 -3.70
C SER A 81 -17.26 -3.85 -4.27
N LYS A 82 -15.97 -3.67 -3.97
CA LYS A 82 -15.20 -2.54 -4.49
C LYS A 82 -15.06 -2.59 -6.02
N LEU A 83 -15.06 -3.78 -6.62
CA LEU A 83 -15.07 -3.95 -8.07
C LEU A 83 -16.38 -3.47 -8.73
N LYS A 84 -17.48 -3.36 -7.97
CA LYS A 84 -18.77 -2.84 -8.46
C LYS A 84 -18.84 -1.32 -8.46
N ASP A 85 -18.01 -0.66 -7.67
CA ASP A 85 -18.06 0.78 -7.52
C ASP A 85 -17.57 1.44 -8.83
N ASP A 86 -18.49 1.80 -9.74
CA ASP A 86 -18.21 2.74 -10.84
C ASP A 86 -18.05 4.15 -10.25
N VAL A 87 -16.96 4.36 -9.52
CA VAL A 87 -16.66 5.69 -8.99
C VAL A 87 -16.13 6.55 -10.12
N ARG A 88 -17.04 7.28 -10.77
CA ARG A 88 -16.65 8.43 -11.58
C ARG A 88 -16.13 9.52 -10.66
N HIS A 89 -14.82 9.49 -10.40
CA HIS A 89 -14.14 10.55 -9.67
C HIS A 89 -14.27 11.86 -10.48
N LYS A 90 -15.03 12.82 -9.94
CA LYS A 90 -14.99 14.20 -10.43
C LYS A 90 -13.82 14.90 -9.76
N PHE A 91 -12.90 15.40 -10.56
CA PHE A 91 -11.75 16.16 -10.08
C PHE A 91 -12.08 17.66 -10.13
N TYR A 92 -11.50 18.40 -9.19
CA TYR A 92 -11.53 19.85 -9.16
C TYR A 92 -10.12 20.35 -8.83
N HIS A 93 -9.83 21.60 -9.18
CA HIS A 93 -8.58 22.22 -8.76
C HIS A 93 -8.54 22.30 -7.24
N HIS A 94 -7.61 21.56 -6.63
CA HIS A 94 -7.45 21.57 -5.18
C HIS A 94 -6.53 22.70 -4.74
N ARG A 95 -5.29 22.71 -5.26
CA ARG A 95 -4.20 23.66 -4.89
C ARG A 95 -3.15 23.79 -5.99
N THR A 96 -2.32 24.81 -5.85
CA THR A 96 -1.10 25.04 -6.63
C THR A 96 0.10 25.10 -5.68
N MET A 97 1.20 24.45 -6.05
CA MET A 97 2.50 24.50 -5.35
C MET A 97 3.53 25.14 -6.29
N GLU A 98 4.45 25.95 -5.76
CA GLU A 98 5.27 26.84 -6.58
C GLU A 98 6.77 26.71 -6.35
N HIS A 99 7.51 26.88 -7.45
CA HIS A 99 8.96 27.04 -7.50
C HIS A 99 9.30 28.32 -8.25
N ILE A 100 10.49 28.87 -8.00
CA ILE A 100 10.97 30.09 -8.67
C ILE A 100 11.35 29.78 -10.13
N LEU A 101 11.90 28.59 -10.35
CA LEU A 101 12.32 28.10 -11.67
C LEU A 101 11.49 26.86 -12.06
N PRO A 102 11.56 26.42 -13.33
CA PRO A 102 10.76 25.31 -13.83
C PRO A 102 10.80 24.06 -12.94
N ILE A 103 9.64 23.46 -12.72
CA ILE A 103 9.49 22.20 -12.02
C ILE A 103 9.91 21.08 -12.97
N THR A 104 10.74 20.16 -12.49
CA THR A 104 11.21 19.01 -13.26
C THR A 104 10.37 17.77 -13.02
N ASN A 105 9.94 17.55 -11.77
CA ASN A 105 9.33 16.29 -11.35
C ASN A 105 8.46 16.48 -10.10
N VAL A 106 7.45 15.62 -9.95
CA VAL A 106 6.47 15.65 -8.87
C VAL A 106 6.11 14.22 -8.44
N ARG A 107 6.16 13.93 -7.13
CA ARG A 107 5.75 12.63 -6.57
C ARG A 107 4.85 12.81 -5.35
N PHE A 108 3.73 12.10 -5.30
CA PHE A 108 2.99 11.92 -4.05
C PHE A 108 3.59 10.79 -3.24
N ASN A 109 3.48 10.90 -1.92
CA ASN A 109 3.61 9.72 -1.06
C ASN A 109 2.35 8.83 -1.19
N LYS A 110 2.40 7.62 -0.62
CA LYS A 110 1.37 6.58 -0.79
C LYS A 110 -0.03 7.01 -0.35
N ASP A 111 -0.14 7.78 0.72
CA ASP A 111 -1.44 8.25 1.25
C ASP A 111 -1.89 9.59 0.65
N GLY A 112 -1.06 10.22 -0.20
CA GLY A 112 -1.35 11.48 -0.86
C GLY A 112 -1.33 12.70 0.07
N THR A 113 -0.87 12.57 1.32
CA THR A 113 -0.79 13.69 2.28
C THR A 113 0.43 14.59 2.06
N LYS A 114 1.45 14.07 1.36
CA LYS A 114 2.66 14.80 1.00
C LYS A 114 2.89 14.78 -0.51
N CYS A 115 3.38 15.89 -1.02
CA CYS A 115 3.84 16.06 -2.39
C CYS A 115 5.32 16.47 -2.37
N LEU A 116 6.14 15.82 -3.18
CA LEU A 116 7.55 16.11 -3.37
C LEU A 116 7.72 16.74 -4.75
N THR A 117 8.47 17.83 -4.85
CA THR A 117 8.71 18.52 -6.12
C THR A 117 10.20 18.83 -6.30
N GLY A 118 10.74 18.58 -7.49
CA GLY A 118 12.09 18.95 -7.90
C GLY A 118 12.07 20.13 -8.88
N SER A 119 13.13 20.94 -8.91
CA SER A 119 13.17 22.13 -9.77
C SER A 119 14.58 22.50 -10.25
N PHE A 120 14.60 23.33 -11.30
CA PHE A 120 15.77 24.05 -11.80
C PHE A 120 16.36 25.02 -10.76
N ASP A 121 15.61 25.40 -9.73
CA ASP A 121 16.14 26.18 -8.59
C ASP A 121 17.10 25.38 -7.69
N ARG A 122 17.37 24.12 -8.08
CA ARG A 122 18.28 23.17 -7.42
C ARG A 122 17.79 22.71 -6.06
N THR A 123 16.50 22.88 -5.80
CA THR A 123 15.86 22.44 -4.57
C THR A 123 14.87 21.31 -4.84
N CYS A 124 14.72 20.48 -3.82
CA CYS A 124 13.61 19.54 -3.71
C CYS A 124 12.72 19.99 -2.55
N LYS A 125 11.41 20.16 -2.76
CA LYS A 125 10.49 20.65 -1.73
C LYS A 125 9.46 19.60 -1.33
N ILE A 126 9.19 19.51 -0.03
CA ILE A 126 8.15 18.66 0.54
C ILE A 126 6.97 19.55 0.94
N TRP A 127 5.79 19.28 0.40
CA TRP A 127 4.56 20.01 0.63
C TRP A 127 3.56 19.14 1.38
N ASN A 128 2.83 19.74 2.32
CA ASN A 128 1.62 19.13 2.86
C ASN A 128 0.45 19.41 1.89
N THR A 129 -0.16 18.36 1.34
CA THR A 129 -1.17 18.49 0.26
C THR A 129 -2.50 19.05 0.76
N THR A 130 -2.81 18.85 2.04
CA THR A 130 -4.07 19.29 2.65
C THR A 130 -4.02 20.77 3.04
N SER A 131 -2.90 21.27 3.56
CA SER A 131 -2.75 22.69 3.91
C SER A 131 -2.18 23.52 2.76
N GLY A 132 -1.43 22.91 1.84
CA GLY A 132 -0.62 23.62 0.85
C GLY A 132 0.70 24.16 1.39
N ASN A 133 0.98 23.97 2.68
CA ASN A 133 2.17 24.53 3.31
C ASN A 133 3.43 23.79 2.85
N LEU A 134 4.48 24.56 2.59
CA LEU A 134 5.84 24.05 2.43
C LEU A 134 6.31 23.50 3.77
N SER A 135 6.53 22.19 3.85
CA SER A 135 7.05 21.52 5.05
C SER A 135 8.56 21.68 5.14
N THR A 136 9.28 21.45 4.04
CA THR A 136 10.74 21.43 4.03
C THR A 136 11.28 21.72 2.64
N THR A 137 12.37 22.47 2.56
CA THR A 137 13.21 22.61 1.37
C THR A 137 14.49 21.80 1.60
N LEU A 138 14.76 20.87 0.70
CA LEU A 138 15.99 20.08 0.64
C LEU A 138 16.94 20.76 -0.34
N GLU A 139 18.07 21.21 0.18
CA GLU A 139 19.12 21.92 -0.54
C GLU A 139 20.41 21.07 -0.57
N GLY A 140 21.33 21.40 -1.49
CA GLY A 140 22.64 20.76 -1.58
C GLY A 140 23.04 20.36 -3.01
N HIS A 141 22.06 20.22 -3.91
CA HIS A 141 22.34 19.99 -5.33
C HIS A 141 23.01 21.21 -5.95
N THR A 142 24.11 20.99 -6.70
CA THR A 142 24.84 22.06 -7.40
C THR A 142 24.23 22.37 -8.77
N GLY A 143 23.41 21.46 -9.30
CA GLY A 143 22.67 21.58 -10.54
C GLY A 143 21.17 21.31 -10.35
N VAL A 144 20.46 21.19 -11.47
CA VAL A 144 19.01 20.93 -11.50
C VAL A 144 18.69 19.60 -10.80
N VAL A 145 17.66 19.60 -9.95
CA VAL A 145 17.12 18.36 -9.39
C VAL A 145 16.26 17.71 -10.47
N PHE A 146 16.73 16.62 -11.09
CA PHE A 146 16.06 16.02 -12.24
C PHE A 146 15.00 14.99 -11.88
N ASP A 147 15.26 14.15 -10.87
CA ASP A 147 14.33 13.13 -10.44
C ASP A 147 14.27 13.10 -8.92
N ILE A 148 13.13 12.68 -8.41
CA ILE A 148 12.83 12.63 -7.00
C ILE A 148 11.93 11.43 -6.72
N THR A 149 12.08 10.81 -5.56
CA THR A 149 11.17 9.73 -5.14
C THR A 149 11.12 9.58 -3.63
N PHE A 150 9.96 9.16 -3.13
CA PHE A 150 9.83 8.52 -1.82
C PHE A 150 10.28 7.06 -1.90
N ASN A 151 10.71 6.48 -0.78
CA ASN A 151 10.90 5.05 -0.65
C ASN A 151 9.55 4.33 -0.43
N TYR A 152 8.81 4.13 -1.51
CA TYR A 152 7.54 3.42 -1.47
C TYR A 152 7.71 1.99 -0.93
N PRO A 153 6.82 1.47 -0.06
CA PRO A 153 5.58 2.07 0.45
C PRO A 153 5.70 2.76 1.82
N PHE A 154 6.91 2.99 2.32
CA PHE A 154 7.15 3.48 3.69
C PHE A 154 7.11 5.01 3.79
N ASP A 155 7.60 5.68 2.74
CA ASP A 155 7.58 7.14 2.59
C ASP A 155 8.25 7.93 3.73
N ASP A 156 9.24 7.32 4.39
CA ASP A 156 10.06 7.93 5.44
C ASP A 156 11.42 8.44 4.92
N ARG A 157 11.77 8.15 3.67
CA ARG A 157 13.01 8.60 3.02
C ARG A 157 12.75 9.14 1.62
N ILE A 158 13.63 10.04 1.20
CA ILE A 158 13.59 10.69 -0.10
C ILE A 158 14.95 10.49 -0.80
N ILE A 159 14.90 10.30 -2.11
CA ILE A 159 16.04 10.39 -3.02
C ILE A 159 15.75 11.54 -3.98
N SER A 160 16.75 12.39 -4.23
CA SER A 160 16.72 13.57 -5.11
C SER A 160 18.07 13.77 -5.74
#